data_AF-A0ABD5Y3M9-F1
#
_entry.id   AF-A0ABD5Y3M9-F1
#
_cell.length_a   1.000
_cell.length_b   1.000
_cell.length_c   1.000
_cell.angle_alpha   90.00
_cell.angle_beta   90.00
_cell.angle_gamma   90.00
#
_symmetry.space_group_name_H-M   'P 1'
#
loop_
_entity.id
_entity.type
_entity.pdbx_description
1 polymer ?
#
loop_
_entity_poly.entity_id
_entity_poly.type
_entity_poly.pdbx_seq_one_letter_code
_entity_poly.pdbx_strand_id
1 'polypeptide(L)'
;MSDGSNGEGAYSGILTAFPYAFRASESRVFRSYAAVSGLCSAGIVLLFAFAIVVLLGGTAGAPGGSFTFSRAFFLFLMLLVVAPLVAPVLLVARRHRRSGSTTRYDRALALSGYGFLAALYVMLVISIPAQQQSPPTGALGPIVALLYDLPAVAGVVPPLVVVGAMILVHRRFRTEAPIGAAASG
;
A
#
# COMPACT_ATOMS: atom_id res chain seq x y z
N MET A 1 9.19 -30.62 24.10
CA MET A 1 8.24 -29.53 24.40
C MET A 1 8.63 -28.35 23.51
N SER A 2 7.99 -28.21 22.34
CA SER A 2 8.38 -27.25 21.30
C SER A 2 7.73 -25.87 21.51
N ASP A 3 8.54 -24.84 21.35
CA ASP A 3 8.24 -23.41 21.43
C ASP A 3 7.25 -22.96 20.34
N GLY A 4 5.99 -22.77 20.73
CA GLY A 4 4.90 -22.26 19.88
C GLY A 4 4.65 -20.75 20.01
N SER A 5 5.44 -20.01 20.79
CA SER A 5 5.10 -18.66 21.25
C SER A 5 5.55 -17.52 20.33
N ASN A 6 6.50 -17.77 19.42
CA ASN A 6 7.08 -16.72 18.58
C ASN A 6 6.14 -16.21 17.46
N GLY A 7 5.19 -17.03 17.02
CA GLY A 7 4.25 -16.68 15.95
C GLY A 7 3.12 -15.75 16.42
N GLU A 8 2.56 -15.99 17.60
CA GLU A 8 1.42 -15.26 18.15
C GLU A 8 1.79 -13.83 18.58
N GLY A 9 3.01 -13.63 19.08
CA GLY A 9 3.55 -12.30 19.40
C GLY A 9 3.84 -11.45 18.16
N ALA A 10 4.33 -12.06 17.07
CA ALA A 10 4.60 -11.36 15.82
C ALA A 10 3.31 -10.97 15.07
N TYR A 11 2.30 -11.86 15.05
CA TYR A 11 0.99 -11.59 14.43
C TYR A 11 0.17 -10.56 15.21
N SER A 12 0.14 -10.66 16.55
CA SER A 12 -0.54 -9.66 17.40
C SER A 12 0.13 -8.28 17.32
N GLY A 13 1.45 -8.21 17.11
CA GLY A 13 2.18 -6.97 16.90
C GLY A 13 1.75 -6.18 15.66
N ILE A 14 1.39 -6.86 14.56
CA ILE A 14 0.91 -6.24 13.33
C ILE A 14 -0.55 -5.76 13.48
N LEU A 15 -1.42 -6.60 14.04
CA LEU A 15 -2.83 -6.26 14.23
C LEU A 15 -3.04 -5.13 15.25
N THR A 16 -2.16 -5.02 16.25
CA THR A 16 -2.18 -3.92 17.23
C THR A 16 -1.47 -2.65 16.76
N ALA A 17 -0.66 -2.71 15.70
CA ALA A 17 0.07 -1.55 15.18
C ALA A 17 -0.86 -0.49 14.57
N PHE A 18 -1.91 -0.91 13.86
CA PHE A 18 -2.92 -0.02 13.26
C PHE A 18 -3.66 0.84 14.29
N PRO A 19 -4.32 0.26 15.32
CA PRO A 19 -5.02 1.05 16.33
C PRO A 19 -4.07 1.92 17.14
N TYR A 20 -2.84 1.44 17.39
CA TYR A 20 -1.81 2.23 18.07
C TYR A 20 -1.39 3.46 17.25
N ALA A 21 -1.11 3.30 15.96
CA ALA A 21 -0.71 4.41 15.08
C ALA A 21 -1.80 5.47 14.97
N PHE A 22 -3.05 5.02 14.84
CA PHE A 22 -4.22 5.91 14.77
C PHE A 22 -4.37 6.73 16.06
N ARG A 23 -4.13 6.11 17.22
CA ARG A 23 -4.24 6.79 18.53
C ARG A 23 -3.04 7.70 18.84
N ALA A 24 -1.84 7.30 18.43
CA ALA A 24 -0.60 8.04 18.71
C ALA A 24 -0.41 9.30 17.86
N SER A 25 -0.95 9.35 16.64
CA SER A 25 -0.82 10.52 15.77
C SER A 25 -1.87 11.59 16.05
N GLU A 26 -1.45 12.86 16.11
CA GLU A 26 -2.35 14.02 16.18
C GLU A 26 -2.80 14.53 14.79
N SER A 27 -2.21 14.02 13.70
CA SER A 27 -2.53 14.46 12.33
C SER A 27 -3.86 13.87 11.85
N ARG A 28 -4.87 14.72 11.63
CA ARG A 28 -6.16 14.30 11.05
C ARG A 28 -6.00 13.65 9.66
N VAL A 29 -5.05 14.13 8.85
CA VAL A 29 -4.75 13.57 7.52
C VAL A 29 -4.18 12.15 7.63
N PHE A 30 -3.34 11.90 8.64
CA PHE A 30 -2.82 10.56 8.87
C PHE A 30 -3.89 9.61 9.41
N ARG A 31 -4.74 10.08 10.33
CA ARG A 31 -5.87 9.28 10.84
C ARG A 31 -6.84 8.88 9.73
N SER A 32 -7.25 9.83 8.88
CA SER A 32 -8.11 9.50 7.73
C SER A 32 -7.43 8.52 6.79
N TYR A 33 -6.14 8.71 6.52
CA TYR A 33 -5.38 7.80 5.69
C TYR A 33 -5.33 6.39 6.28
N ALA A 34 -5.00 6.24 7.56
CA ALA A 34 -4.90 4.95 8.23
C ALA A 34 -6.23 4.18 8.23
N ALA A 35 -7.36 4.89 8.38
CA ALA A 35 -8.68 4.29 8.26
C ALA A 35 -8.97 3.84 6.82
N VAL A 36 -8.73 4.71 5.83
CA VAL A 36 -8.97 4.40 4.41
C VAL A 36 -8.07 3.27 3.94
N SER A 37 -6.78 3.31 4.25
CA SER A 37 -5.82 2.28 3.83
C SER A 37 -6.08 0.94 4.52
N GLY A 38 -6.53 0.95 5.78
CA GLY A 38 -6.99 -0.25 6.48
C GLY A 38 -8.19 -0.88 5.79
N LEU A 39 -9.21 -0.07 5.45
CA LEU A 39 -10.40 -0.53 4.72
C LEU A 39 -10.05 -1.05 3.32
N CYS A 40 -9.26 -0.31 2.56
CA CYS A 40 -8.80 -0.72 1.23
C CYS A 40 -7.99 -2.01 1.29
N SER A 41 -7.07 -2.16 2.26
CA SER A 41 -6.28 -3.37 2.44
C SER A 41 -7.18 -4.57 2.77
N ALA A 42 -8.15 -4.40 3.67
CA ALA A 42 -9.12 -5.45 3.98
C ALA A 42 -9.94 -5.85 2.75
N GLY A 43 -10.39 -4.87 1.95
CA GLY A 43 -11.08 -5.11 0.68
C GLY A 43 -10.22 -5.88 -0.32
N ILE A 44 -8.95 -5.51 -0.49
CA ILE A 44 -8.01 -6.20 -1.38
C ILE A 44 -7.77 -7.63 -0.91
N VAL A 45 -7.53 -7.85 0.39
CA VAL A 45 -7.38 -9.19 0.99
C VAL A 45 -8.61 -10.04 0.69
N LEU A 46 -9.81 -9.47 0.87
CA LEU A 46 -11.07 -10.17 0.63
C LEU A 46 -11.26 -10.51 -0.86
N LEU A 47 -10.95 -9.57 -1.76
CA LEU A 47 -11.00 -9.80 -3.21
C LEU A 47 -10.04 -10.91 -3.65
N PHE A 48 -8.81 -10.91 -3.14
CA PHE A 48 -7.84 -11.97 -3.42
C PHE A 48 -8.29 -13.32 -2.85
N ALA A 49 -8.89 -13.33 -1.65
CA ALA A 49 -9.46 -14.56 -1.08
C ALA A 49 -10.56 -15.13 -1.97
N PHE A 50 -11.50 -14.29 -2.44
CA PHE A 50 -12.52 -14.72 -3.40
C PHE A 50 -11.92 -15.17 -4.74
N ALA A 51 -10.93 -14.46 -5.26
CA ALA A 51 -10.23 -14.85 -6.49
C ALA A 51 -9.61 -16.24 -6.36
N ILE A 52 -9.02 -16.57 -5.20
CA ILE A 52 -8.49 -17.91 -4.91
C ILE A 52 -9.62 -18.95 -4.89
N VAL A 53 -10.75 -18.65 -4.26
CA VAL A 53 -11.92 -19.57 -4.24
C VAL A 53 -12.44 -19.83 -5.64
N VAL A 54 -12.59 -18.80 -6.47
CA VAL A 54 -13.01 -18.92 -7.87
C VAL A 54 -11.98 -19.71 -8.68
N LEU A 55 -10.70 -19.42 -8.48
CA LEU A 55 -9.60 -20.15 -9.13
C LEU A 55 -9.62 -21.64 -8.77
N LEU A 56 -9.86 -21.98 -7.50
CA LEU A 56 -10.00 -23.37 -7.06
C LEU A 56 -11.27 -24.01 -7.63
N GLY A 57 -12.40 -23.31 -7.63
CA GLY A 57 -13.68 -23.80 -8.15
C GLY A 57 -13.66 -24.09 -9.65
N GLY A 58 -12.94 -23.28 -10.44
CA GLY A 58 -12.79 -23.50 -11.88
C GLY A 58 -11.85 -24.64 -12.26
N THR A 59 -11.27 -25.35 -11.29
CA THR A 59 -10.11 -26.23 -11.53
C THR A 59 -10.31 -27.68 -11.09
N ALA A 60 -11.57 -28.10 -10.93
CA ALA A 60 -11.95 -29.48 -10.68
C ALA A 60 -11.49 -30.50 -11.76
N GLY A 61 -10.82 -30.07 -12.85
CA GLY A 61 -10.33 -30.95 -13.92
C GLY A 61 -9.02 -30.54 -14.62
N ALA A 62 -8.17 -29.69 -14.03
CA ALA A 62 -6.94 -29.20 -14.70
C ALA A 62 -5.63 -29.85 -14.18
N PRO A 63 -4.60 -30.06 -15.03
CA PRO A 63 -3.34 -30.74 -14.65
C PRO A 63 -2.54 -29.99 -13.58
N GLY A 64 -2.00 -30.71 -12.59
CA GLY A 64 -1.48 -30.19 -11.31
C GLY A 64 -0.21 -29.32 -11.30
N GLY A 65 0.34 -28.91 -12.45
CA GLY A 65 1.63 -28.20 -12.54
C GLY A 65 1.57 -26.66 -12.52
N SER A 66 0.60 -26.05 -13.22
CA SER A 66 0.45 -24.59 -13.32
C SER A 66 -0.09 -23.93 -12.04
N PHE A 67 -0.61 -24.73 -11.12
CA PHE A 67 -1.28 -24.29 -9.90
C PHE A 67 -0.36 -23.63 -8.90
N THR A 68 0.83 -24.18 -8.68
CA THR A 68 1.74 -23.68 -7.65
C THR A 68 2.32 -22.33 -8.05
N PHE A 69 2.72 -22.17 -9.32
CA PHE A 69 3.24 -20.90 -9.84
C PHE A 69 2.17 -19.79 -9.81
N SER A 70 0.97 -20.06 -10.34
CA SER A 70 -0.11 -19.08 -10.36
C SER A 70 -0.51 -18.66 -8.94
N ARG A 71 -0.65 -19.60 -8.01
CA ARG A 71 -0.96 -19.31 -6.59
C ARG A 71 0.12 -18.47 -5.90
N ALA A 72 1.39 -18.82 -6.08
CA ALA A 72 2.49 -18.05 -5.52
C ALA A 72 2.55 -16.63 -6.13
N PHE A 73 2.29 -16.50 -7.43
CA PHE A 73 2.21 -15.21 -8.11
C PHE A 73 1.05 -14.35 -7.59
N PHE A 74 -0.12 -14.92 -7.33
CA PHE A 74 -1.23 -14.21 -6.69
C PHE A 74 -0.85 -13.69 -5.30
N LEU A 75 -0.20 -14.50 -4.46
CA LEU A 75 0.28 -14.05 -3.15
C LEU A 75 1.33 -12.93 -3.27
N PHE A 76 2.22 -13.05 -4.25
CA PHE A 76 3.21 -12.01 -4.54
C PHE A 76 2.54 -10.70 -4.98
N LEU A 77 1.57 -10.76 -5.89
CA LEU A 77 0.84 -9.58 -6.37
C LEU A 77 0.03 -8.93 -5.23
N MET A 78 -0.61 -9.74 -4.39
CA MET A 78 -1.29 -9.27 -3.19
C MET A 78 -0.32 -8.51 -2.28
N LEU A 79 0.85 -9.08 -1.99
CA LEU A 79 1.86 -8.44 -1.17
C LEU A 79 2.38 -7.14 -1.81
N LEU A 80 2.61 -7.16 -3.12
CA LEU A 80 3.12 -6.01 -3.88
C LEU A 80 2.17 -4.80 -3.77
N VAL A 81 0.86 -5.04 -3.72
CA VAL A 81 -0.15 -3.97 -3.61
C VAL A 81 -0.40 -3.59 -2.15
N VAL A 82 -0.53 -4.56 -1.25
CA VAL A 82 -0.88 -4.32 0.15
C VAL A 82 0.30 -3.72 0.93
N ALA A 83 1.54 -4.13 0.67
CA ALA A 83 2.69 -3.67 1.45
C ALA A 83 2.90 -2.14 1.36
N PRO A 84 2.92 -1.49 0.17
CA PRO A 84 3.04 -0.03 0.08
C PRO A 84 1.82 0.71 0.65
N LEU A 85 0.64 0.09 0.61
CA LEU A 85 -0.58 0.66 1.19
C LEU A 85 -0.54 0.69 2.72
N VAL A 86 0.07 -0.32 3.34
CA VAL A 86 0.19 -0.44 4.80
C VAL A 86 1.48 0.22 5.34
N ALA A 87 2.51 0.33 4.50
CA ALA A 87 3.84 0.80 4.90
C ALA A 87 3.84 2.17 5.62
N PRO A 88 3.11 3.22 5.17
CA PRO A 88 3.08 4.50 5.89
C PRO A 88 2.55 4.37 7.31
N VAL A 89 1.55 3.52 7.53
CA VAL A 89 0.97 3.31 8.86
C VAL A 89 2.00 2.68 9.79
N LEU A 90 2.68 1.64 9.32
CA LEU A 90 3.70 0.93 10.11
C LEU A 90 4.93 1.81 10.39
N LEU A 91 5.35 2.62 9.41
CA LEU A 91 6.48 3.53 9.56
C LEU A 91 6.19 4.64 10.58
N VAL A 92 4.97 5.19 10.61
CA VAL A 92 4.55 6.14 11.65
C VAL A 92 4.46 5.46 13.02
N ALA A 93 3.84 4.27 13.11
CA ALA A 93 3.76 3.50 14.35
C ALA A 93 5.15 3.24 14.95
N ARG A 94 6.09 2.78 14.11
CA ARG A 94 7.46 2.49 14.51
C ARG A 94 8.19 3.74 14.99
N ARG A 95 7.98 4.88 14.32
CA ARG A 95 8.65 6.14 14.68
C ARG A 95 8.16 6.68 16.02
N HIS A 96 6.85 6.67 16.25
CA HIS A 96 6.26 7.03 17.56
C HIS A 96 6.80 6.14 18.68
N ARG A 97 6.97 4.84 18.46
CA ARG A 97 7.52 3.91 19.47
C ARG A 97 9.00 4.13 19.81
N ARG A 98 9.82 4.61 18.88
CA ARG A 98 11.30 4.61 19.04
C ARG A 98 11.91 5.98 19.30
N SER A 99 11.35 7.06 18.77
CA SER A 99 12.05 8.35 18.71
C SER A 99 11.14 9.57 18.91
N GLY A 100 9.84 9.36 19.10
CA GLY A 100 8.84 10.40 18.89
C GLY A 100 8.66 10.71 17.39
N SER A 101 7.46 11.16 17.01
CA SER A 101 7.14 11.58 15.65
C SER A 101 6.71 13.05 15.63
N THR A 102 6.75 13.65 14.44
CA THR A 102 6.22 15.01 14.22
C THR A 102 5.00 14.97 13.32
N THR A 103 4.06 15.89 13.54
CA THR A 103 2.85 16.04 12.70
C THR A 103 3.20 16.22 11.22
N ARG A 104 4.32 16.88 10.91
CA ARG A 104 4.82 17.07 9.55
C ARG A 104 5.22 15.75 8.88
N TYR A 105 5.91 14.85 9.60
CA TYR A 105 6.25 13.53 9.09
C TYR A 105 5.01 12.67 8.90
N ASP A 106 4.12 12.62 9.90
CA ASP A 106 2.88 11.84 9.83
C ASP A 106 2.02 12.28 8.63
N ARG A 107 1.90 13.59 8.39
CA ARG A 107 1.20 14.15 7.22
C ARG A 107 1.90 13.84 5.91
N ALA A 108 3.23 13.98 5.83
CA ALA A 108 3.97 13.71 4.60
C ALA A 108 3.85 12.25 4.17
N LEU A 109 3.91 11.32 5.13
CA LEU A 109 3.75 9.90 4.85
C LEU A 109 2.31 9.54 4.47
N ALA A 110 1.31 10.14 5.13
CA ALA A 110 -0.08 10.00 4.74
C ALA A 110 -0.36 10.50 3.31
N LEU A 111 0.19 11.66 2.93
CA LEU A 111 0.07 12.20 1.57
C LEU A 111 0.72 11.28 0.54
N SER A 112 1.89 10.71 0.83
CA SER A 112 2.51 9.72 -0.06
C SER A 112 1.67 8.45 -0.20
N GLY A 113 1.01 8.03 0.89
CA GLY A 113 0.08 6.89 0.88
C GLY A 113 -1.19 7.16 0.06
N TYR A 114 -1.77 8.35 0.16
CA TYR A 114 -2.88 8.76 -0.72
C TYR A 114 -2.43 8.88 -2.18
N GLY A 115 -1.21 9.37 -2.42
CA GLY A 115 -0.59 9.36 -3.74
C GLY A 115 -0.52 7.95 -4.31
N PHE A 116 -0.24 6.94 -3.48
CA PHE A 116 -0.15 5.55 -3.94
C PHE A 116 -1.54 5.03 -4.36
N LEU A 117 -2.58 5.34 -3.58
CA LEU A 117 -3.97 5.01 -3.97
C LEU A 117 -4.38 5.69 -5.28
N ALA A 118 -4.04 6.97 -5.46
CA ALA A 118 -4.29 7.69 -6.71
C ALA A 118 -3.52 7.06 -7.88
N ALA A 119 -2.27 6.66 -7.66
CA ALA A 119 -1.46 6.00 -8.67
C ALA A 119 -1.98 4.60 -9.04
N LEU A 120 -2.54 3.83 -8.08
CA LEU A 120 -3.24 2.59 -8.38
C LEU A 120 -4.49 2.85 -9.24
N TYR A 121 -5.26 3.90 -8.94
CA TYR A 121 -6.40 4.27 -9.78
C TYR A 121 -5.95 4.62 -11.21
N VAL A 122 -4.88 5.40 -11.37
CA VAL A 122 -4.32 5.72 -12.69
C VAL A 122 -3.82 4.46 -13.41
N MET A 123 -3.15 3.55 -12.71
CA MET A 123 -2.76 2.24 -13.26
C MET A 123 -3.97 1.48 -13.80
N LEU A 124 -5.08 1.46 -13.04
CA LEU A 124 -6.33 0.82 -13.46
C LEU A 124 -6.89 1.48 -14.72
N VAL A 125 -6.93 2.81 -14.78
CA VAL A 125 -7.44 3.58 -15.93
C VAL A 125 -6.62 3.30 -17.20
N ILE A 126 -5.29 3.28 -17.10
CA ILE A 126 -4.40 2.95 -18.24
C ILE A 126 -4.60 1.49 -18.70
N SER A 127 -4.98 0.60 -17.78
CA SER A 127 -5.15 -0.82 -18.07
C SER A 127 -6.54 -1.18 -18.65
N ILE A 128 -7.44 -0.22 -18.85
CA ILE A 128 -8.80 -0.48 -19.37
C ILE A 128 -8.71 -0.90 -20.85
N PRO A 129 -9.17 -2.11 -21.20
CA PRO A 129 -9.25 -2.56 -22.60
C PRO A 129 -10.11 -1.62 -23.44
N ALA A 130 -9.74 -1.40 -24.70
CA ALA A 130 -10.43 -0.48 -25.61
C ALA A 130 -11.95 -0.73 -25.70
N GLN A 131 -12.38 -1.98 -25.62
CA GLN A 131 -13.81 -2.36 -25.69
C GLN A 131 -14.61 -1.96 -24.43
N GLN A 132 -13.93 -1.65 -23.33
CA GLN A 132 -14.51 -1.28 -22.04
C GLN A 132 -14.32 0.21 -21.72
N GLN A 133 -13.68 0.97 -22.60
CA GLN A 133 -13.47 2.39 -22.42
C GLN A 133 -14.78 3.15 -22.65
N SER A 134 -15.11 4.05 -21.73
CA SER A 134 -16.19 5.03 -21.91
C SER A 134 -15.64 6.28 -22.62
N PRO A 135 -16.43 6.96 -23.47
CA PRO A 135 -16.01 8.20 -24.11
C PRO A 135 -15.52 9.24 -23.08
N PRO A 136 -14.28 9.76 -23.22
CA PRO A 136 -13.77 10.78 -22.32
C PRO A 136 -14.62 12.05 -22.41
N THR A 137 -15.23 12.46 -21.30
CA THR A 137 -16.14 13.63 -21.25
C THR A 137 -15.82 14.54 -20.06
N GLY A 138 -16.28 15.80 -20.14
CA GLY A 138 -16.08 16.80 -19.10
C GLY A 138 -14.66 17.35 -18.99
N ALA A 139 -14.38 18.07 -17.90
CA ALA A 139 -13.11 18.79 -17.71
C ALA A 139 -11.87 17.88 -17.62
N LEU A 140 -12.04 16.62 -17.19
CA LEU A 140 -10.96 15.63 -17.14
C LEU A 140 -10.85 14.78 -18.43
N GLY A 141 -11.75 14.99 -19.40
CA GLY A 141 -11.78 14.24 -20.66
C GLY A 141 -10.42 14.17 -21.38
N PRO A 142 -9.69 15.28 -21.54
CA PRO A 142 -8.37 15.25 -22.19
C PRO A 142 -7.34 14.39 -21.44
N ILE A 143 -7.37 14.39 -20.10
CA ILE A 143 -6.46 13.59 -19.29
C ILE A 143 -6.79 12.11 -19.43
N VAL A 144 -8.08 11.76 -19.37
CA VAL A 144 -8.53 10.37 -19.55
C VAL A 144 -8.21 9.86 -20.95
N ALA A 145 -8.43 10.68 -21.98
CA ALA A 145 -8.07 10.35 -23.36
C ALA A 145 -6.56 10.07 -23.49
N LEU A 146 -5.72 10.92 -22.88
CA LEU A 146 -4.27 10.69 -22.85
C LEU A 146 -3.92 9.38 -22.13
N LEU A 147 -4.56 9.08 -20.99
CA LEU A 147 -4.31 7.84 -20.24
C LEU A 147 -4.71 6.58 -21.02
N TYR A 148 -5.78 6.63 -21.82
CA TYR A 148 -6.22 5.51 -22.65
C TYR A 148 -5.34 5.26 -23.86
N ASP A 149 -4.60 6.27 -24.33
CA ASP A 149 -3.66 6.15 -25.45
C ASP A 149 -2.33 5.50 -25.03
N LEU A 150 -2.05 5.40 -23.73
CA LEU A 150 -0.86 4.71 -23.24
C LEU A 150 -0.97 3.19 -23.39
N PRO A 151 0.16 2.50 -23.66
CA PRO A 151 0.18 1.04 -23.60
C PRO A 151 -0.09 0.57 -22.17
N ALA A 152 -0.85 -0.53 -22.01
CA ALA A 152 -1.24 -1.04 -20.70
C ALA A 152 -0.05 -1.26 -19.73
N VAL A 153 1.12 -1.63 -20.25
CA VAL A 153 2.35 -1.83 -19.46
C VAL A 153 2.82 -0.53 -18.78
N ALA A 154 2.56 0.64 -19.37
CA ALA A 154 2.87 1.94 -18.76
C ALA A 154 2.07 2.18 -17.47
N GLY A 155 0.96 1.47 -17.25
CA GLY A 155 0.18 1.53 -16.02
C GLY A 155 0.98 1.19 -14.76
N VAL A 156 2.09 0.45 -14.87
CA VAL A 156 2.96 0.11 -13.73
C VAL A 156 3.82 1.31 -13.28
N VAL A 157 4.04 2.29 -14.15
CA VAL A 157 4.94 3.42 -13.87
C VAL A 157 4.44 4.31 -12.73
N PRO A 158 3.16 4.79 -12.72
CA PRO A 158 2.66 5.64 -11.64
C PRO A 158 2.85 5.07 -10.22
N PRO A 159 2.46 3.82 -9.89
CA PRO A 159 2.65 3.31 -8.53
C PRO A 159 4.12 3.18 -8.15
N LEU A 160 5.01 2.81 -9.09
CA LEU A 160 6.45 2.74 -8.82
C LEU A 160 7.05 4.10 -8.49
N VAL A 161 6.66 5.14 -9.24
CA VAL A 161 7.10 6.52 -8.97
C VAL A 161 6.70 6.96 -7.56
N VAL A 162 5.47 6.64 -7.14
CA VAL A 162 5.00 7.01 -5.80
C VAL A 162 5.70 6.21 -4.70
N VAL A 163 5.96 4.91 -4.91
CA VAL A 163 6.78 4.12 -3.97
C VAL A 163 8.17 4.72 -3.82
N GLY A 164 8.81 5.12 -4.92
CA GLY A 164 10.08 5.84 -4.90
C GLY A 164 10.00 7.15 -4.11
N ALA A 165 8.97 7.96 -4.35
CA ALA A 165 8.74 9.21 -3.62
C ALA A 165 8.51 8.96 -2.11
N MET A 166 7.76 7.92 -1.74
CA MET A 166 7.53 7.52 -0.35
C MET A 166 8.84 7.16 0.36
N ILE A 167 9.72 6.40 -0.31
CA ILE A 167 11.06 6.07 0.20
C ILE A 167 11.89 7.35 0.40
N LEU A 168 11.85 8.28 -0.56
CA LEU A 168 12.58 9.55 -0.48
C LEU A 168 12.08 10.42 0.68
N VAL A 169 10.76 10.55 0.85
CA VAL A 169 10.14 11.25 1.98
C VAL A 169 10.64 10.66 3.29
N HIS A 170 10.59 9.34 3.43
CA HIS A 170 11.06 8.67 4.64
C HIS A 170 12.55 8.91 4.92
N ARG A 171 13.41 8.84 3.89
CA ARG A 171 14.85 9.10 4.01
C ARG A 171 15.17 10.55 4.42
N ARG A 172 14.47 11.53 3.86
CA ARG A 172 14.66 12.95 4.19
C ARG A 172 14.42 13.21 5.68
N PHE A 173 13.29 12.74 6.20
CA PHE A 173 12.92 12.97 7.60
C PHE A 173 13.72 12.16 8.63
N ARG A 174 14.49 11.15 8.20
CA ARG A 174 15.50 10.50 9.04
C ARG A 174 16.75 11.36 9.23
N THR A 175 17.10 12.15 8.21
CA THR A 175 18.31 12.99 8.23
C THR A 175 18.11 14.25 9.08
N GLU A 176 16.87 14.71 9.25
CA GLU A 176 16.50 15.90 10.04
C GLU A 176 16.39 15.65 11.58
N ALA A 177 16.87 14.51 12.11
CA ALA A 177 16.89 14.26 13.56
C ALA A 177 18.05 15.01 14.26
N PRO A 178 17.88 15.48 15.51
CA PRO A 178 18.29 16.84 15.92
C PRO A 178 19.76 17.02 16.35
N ILE A 179 20.20 18.27 16.20
CA ILE A 179 21.46 18.94 16.60
C ILE A 179 21.60 19.04 18.14
N GLY A 180 21.35 17.94 18.86
CA GLY A 180 21.34 17.91 20.34
C GLY A 180 22.53 17.22 21.01
N ALA A 181 23.44 16.60 20.24
CA ALA A 181 24.54 15.80 20.79
C ALA A 181 25.87 16.56 20.96
N ALA A 182 25.90 17.87 20.68
CA ALA A 182 27.13 18.67 20.65
C ALA A 182 27.33 19.62 21.86
N ALA A 183 26.56 19.46 22.95
CA ALA A 183 26.62 20.34 24.12
C ALA A 183 26.95 19.59 25.42
N SER A 184 27.92 18.68 25.37
CA SER A 184 28.59 18.13 26.56
C SER A 184 30.07 17.93 26.25
N GLY A 185 30.82 19.02 26.33
CA GLY A 185 32.28 19.08 26.33
C GLY A 185 32.70 20.18 27.30
#